data_AF-A0A1V1NZN3-F1
#
_entry.id   AF-A0A1V1NZN3-F1
#
_cell.length_a   1.000
_cell.length_b   1.000
_cell.length_c   1.000
_cell.angle_alpha   90.00
_cell.angle_beta   90.00
_cell.angle_gamma   90.00
#
_symmetry.space_group_name_H-M   'P 1'
#
loop_
_entity.id
_entity.type
_entity.pdbx_description
1 polymer ?
#
loop_
_entity_poly.entity_id
_entity_poly.type
_entity_poly.pdbx_seq_one_letter_code
_entity_poly.pdbx_strand_id
1 'polypeptide(L)'
;MKETIDVSGLALGLHRLYIRAKDETGTWSVVQSKPLFITQRNEFCNSQLNIPNVKKIEYFFDGQTGFGLGNTFSFISNAEISLTKTIKVSDLDQGLHRLYIRVQDETDTWGIVQSIPIFITQQLLHNSEQLINAKITEMEYFFDHATALSKGNHLSFASDNLLSLNKKIDISKLSPGLHRLYIRAKNNFDQWGIVQSKPIYIKAIDDTLIDITEIEYFFNTDPGYGYGQSIFFTSDNYVHIETNLPVDHLSEGIQCIYVRAKDRNDMWSPIKYSNFTISNGPNISFIPDQTVIETSESHSIHFTVHSGLINVKRPS
;
A
#
# COMPACT_ATOMS: atom_id res chain seq x y z
N MET A 1 3.98 -13.24 24.04
CA MET A 1 5.37 -13.02 24.49
C MET A 1 5.63 -11.52 24.48
N LYS A 2 6.20 -10.95 25.55
CA LYS A 2 6.57 -9.53 25.60
C LYS A 2 8.09 -9.49 25.60
N GLU A 3 8.69 -9.02 24.51
CA GLU A 3 10.13 -8.83 24.42
C GLU A 3 10.47 -7.34 24.42
N THR A 4 11.66 -7.03 24.94
CA THR A 4 12.23 -5.68 24.97
C THR A 4 13.33 -5.63 23.91
N ILE A 5 13.29 -4.61 23.05
CA ILE A 5 14.27 -4.42 21.98
C ILE A 5 15.20 -3.29 22.39
N ASP A 6 16.51 -3.56 22.42
CA ASP A 6 17.52 -2.53 22.66
C ASP A 6 17.67 -1.64 21.42
N VAL A 7 17.60 -0.33 21.64
CA VAL A 7 17.67 0.71 20.61
C VAL A 7 18.81 1.69 20.84
N SER A 8 19.68 1.42 21.82
CA SER A 8 20.79 2.30 22.23
C SER A 8 21.80 2.60 21.11
N GLY A 9 21.91 1.73 20.10
CA GLY A 9 22.79 1.90 18.95
C GLY A 9 22.17 2.64 17.75
N LEU A 10 20.91 3.07 17.83
CA LEU A 10 20.24 3.78 16.74
C LEU A 10 20.51 5.28 16.79
N ALA A 11 20.67 5.90 15.62
CA ALA A 11 20.78 7.35 15.52
C ALA A 11 19.47 8.03 15.96
N LEU A 12 19.51 9.33 16.19
CA LEU A 12 18.28 10.09 16.41
C LEU A 12 17.47 10.21 15.13
N GLY A 13 16.16 10.24 15.26
CA GLY A 13 15.21 10.45 14.17
C GLY A 13 14.35 9.22 13.86
N LEU A 14 13.71 9.27 12.70
CA LEU A 14 12.75 8.27 12.28
C LEU A 14 13.44 6.99 11.79
N HIS A 15 13.10 5.89 12.43
CA HIS A 15 13.50 4.53 12.11
C HIS A 15 12.28 3.70 11.75
N ARG A 16 12.53 2.50 11.22
CA ARG A 16 11.49 1.50 10.96
C ARG A 16 11.96 0.15 11.48
N LEU A 17 11.22 -0.38 12.44
CA LEU A 17 11.43 -1.72 12.96
C LEU A 17 10.80 -2.72 11.99
N TYR A 18 11.56 -3.75 11.61
CA TYR A 18 11.09 -4.86 10.78
C TYR A 18 11.14 -6.14 11.60
N ILE A 19 10.03 -6.89 11.63
CA ILE A 19 9.90 -8.13 12.40
C ILE A 19 9.36 -9.22 11.48
N ARG A 20 9.91 -10.42 11.59
CA ARG A 20 9.37 -11.66 11.02
C ARG A 20 9.63 -12.81 11.98
N ALA A 21 8.77 -13.82 11.96
CA ALA A 21 8.92 -15.03 12.75
C ALA A 21 9.43 -16.17 11.87
N LYS A 22 10.24 -17.08 12.42
CA LYS A 22 10.65 -18.32 11.76
C LYS A 22 9.89 -19.47 12.42
N ASP A 23 9.25 -20.32 11.63
CA ASP A 23 8.58 -21.50 12.16
C ASP A 23 9.58 -22.64 12.45
N GLU A 24 9.06 -23.73 13.02
CA GLU A 24 9.83 -24.92 13.41
C GLU A 24 10.46 -25.65 12.21
N THR A 25 9.90 -25.46 11.00
CA THR A 25 10.44 -26.03 9.74
C THR A 25 11.53 -25.15 9.13
N GLY A 26 11.70 -23.96 9.69
CA GLY A 26 12.68 -22.98 9.28
C GLY A 26 12.21 -21.99 8.23
N THR A 27 10.91 -21.91 7.97
CA THR A 27 10.30 -20.97 7.04
C THR A 27 10.03 -19.63 7.74
N TRP A 28 10.34 -18.53 7.07
CA TRP A 28 10.09 -17.17 7.60
C TRP A 28 8.71 -16.65 7.21
N SER A 29 8.04 -15.97 8.14
CA SER A 29 6.81 -15.22 7.88
C SER A 29 7.07 -14.00 7.00
N VAL A 30 5.99 -13.42 6.47
CA VAL A 30 6.01 -12.07 5.90
C VAL A 30 6.54 -11.06 6.91
N VAL A 31 7.29 -10.07 6.41
CA VAL A 31 7.87 -9.01 7.24
C VAL A 31 6.79 -8.00 7.62
N GLN A 32 6.60 -7.81 8.92
CA GLN A 32 5.82 -6.70 9.46
C GLN A 32 6.75 -5.53 9.78
N SER A 33 6.27 -4.30 9.61
CA SER A 33 7.07 -3.12 9.96
C SER A 33 6.29 -2.11 10.78
N LYS A 34 6.98 -1.42 11.69
CA LYS A 34 6.43 -0.36 12.53
C LYS A 34 7.40 0.83 12.56
N PRO A 35 6.94 2.07 12.34
CA PRO A 35 7.79 3.23 12.50
C PRO A 35 8.15 3.41 13.99
N LEU A 36 9.39 3.82 14.24
CA LEU A 36 9.95 4.11 15.56
C LEU A 36 10.66 5.46 15.47
N PHE A 37 10.40 6.39 16.38
CA PHE A 37 11.13 7.65 16.42
C PHE A 37 12.09 7.62 17.60
N ILE A 38 13.39 7.58 17.32
CA ILE A 38 14.45 7.61 18.34
C ILE A 38 14.73 9.06 18.66
N THR A 39 14.43 9.49 19.88
CA THR A 39 14.80 10.82 20.36
C THR A 39 15.95 10.70 21.34
N GLN A 40 16.74 11.77 21.45
CA GLN A 40 17.69 11.87 22.53
C GLN A 40 16.83 12.07 23.78
N ARG A 41 16.80 11.06 24.65
CA ARG A 41 16.61 11.37 26.06
C ARG A 41 17.91 12.04 26.46
N ASN A 42 17.89 13.36 26.57
CA ASN A 42 19.00 14.09 27.19
C ASN A 42 19.06 13.66 28.65
N GLU A 43 19.70 12.53 28.96
CA GLU A 43 20.13 12.23 30.31
C GLU A 43 21.29 13.17 30.62
N PHE A 44 20.97 14.41 30.97
CA PHE A 44 21.90 15.24 31.71
C PHE A 44 22.12 14.54 33.05
N CYS A 45 23.28 13.90 33.19
CA CYS A 45 23.76 13.42 34.47
C CYS A 45 23.63 14.56 35.51
N ASN A 46 22.83 14.33 36.55
CA ASN A 46 22.72 15.13 37.78
C ASN A 46 22.18 16.59 37.70
N SER A 47 21.44 16.97 36.66
CA SER A 47 20.51 18.10 36.79
C SER A 47 19.10 17.57 36.59
N GLN A 48 18.19 17.81 37.55
CA GLN A 48 16.75 17.68 37.36
C GLN A 48 16.39 18.24 35.98
N LEU A 49 16.08 17.37 35.02
CA LEU A 49 15.47 17.79 33.77
C LEU A 49 14.13 18.38 34.16
N ASN A 50 14.05 19.71 34.13
CA ASN A 50 12.78 20.39 34.29
C ASN A 50 12.03 20.21 32.96
N ILE A 51 11.47 19.02 32.76
CA ILE A 51 10.59 18.74 31.63
C ILE A 51 9.34 19.57 31.89
N PRO A 52 9.06 20.59 31.05
CA PRO A 52 7.90 21.45 31.26
C PRO A 52 6.64 20.60 31.32
N ASN A 53 5.79 20.83 32.32
CA ASN A 53 4.53 20.09 32.40
C ASN A 53 3.66 20.38 31.19
N VAL A 54 2.89 19.40 30.75
CA VAL A 54 1.88 19.61 29.72
C VAL A 54 0.79 20.52 30.29
N LYS A 55 0.58 21.68 29.66
CA LYS A 55 -0.41 22.69 30.06
C LYS A 55 -1.73 22.52 29.31
N LYS A 56 -1.68 22.15 28.02
CA LYS A 56 -2.87 22.02 27.16
C LYS A 56 -2.72 20.83 26.20
N ILE A 57 -3.83 20.17 25.92
CA ILE A 57 -3.95 19.19 24.85
C ILE A 57 -5.10 19.66 23.98
N GLU A 58 -4.90 19.72 22.66
CA GLU A 58 -5.99 20.01 21.74
C GLU A 58 -6.04 19.04 20.56
N TYR A 59 -7.25 18.85 20.05
CA TYR A 59 -7.54 18.01 18.92
C TYR A 59 -8.52 18.65 17.94
N PHE A 60 -8.45 18.22 16.68
CA PHE A 60 -9.28 18.72 15.58
C PHE A 60 -9.33 17.73 14.42
N PHE A 61 -10.28 17.90 13.50
CA PHE A 61 -10.51 17.00 12.36
C PHE A 61 -10.27 17.69 11.02
N ASP A 62 -9.64 16.97 10.09
CA ASP A 62 -9.46 17.22 8.65
C ASP A 62 -8.73 18.51 8.22
N GLY A 63 -9.09 19.65 8.80
CA GLY A 63 -8.46 20.95 8.55
C GLY A 63 -7.50 21.34 9.65
N GLN A 64 -6.44 22.07 9.30
CA GLN A 64 -5.57 22.68 10.30
C GLN A 64 -6.31 23.84 10.98
N THR A 65 -6.27 23.86 12.31
CA THR A 65 -6.74 25.00 13.10
C THR A 65 -5.54 25.75 13.68
N GLY A 66 -5.68 27.08 13.83
CA GLY A 66 -4.68 27.92 14.50
C GLY A 66 -4.38 27.41 15.91
N PHE A 67 -3.18 27.70 16.43
CA PHE A 67 -2.78 27.29 17.77
C PHE A 67 -3.78 27.75 18.83
N GLY A 68 -4.25 26.82 19.66
CA GLY A 68 -5.16 27.11 20.77
C GLY A 68 -6.64 27.14 20.43
N LEU A 69 -7.00 26.95 19.15
CA LEU A 69 -8.38 26.97 18.66
C LEU A 69 -9.00 25.57 18.49
N GLY A 70 -8.30 24.51 18.91
CA GLY A 70 -8.81 23.14 18.87
C GLY A 70 -9.72 22.82 20.05
N ASN A 71 -10.36 21.65 19.99
CA ASN A 71 -11.11 21.09 21.11
C ASN A 71 -10.13 20.60 22.19
N THR A 72 -10.45 20.77 23.47
CA THR A 72 -9.52 20.49 24.58
C THR A 72 -10.04 19.44 25.54
N PHE A 73 -9.14 18.78 26.26
CA PHE A 73 -9.48 17.94 27.40
C PHE A 73 -9.03 18.57 28.71
N SER A 74 -9.80 18.33 29.78
CA SER A 74 -9.33 18.56 31.16
C SER A 74 -8.50 17.37 31.65
N PHE A 75 -7.36 17.67 32.26
CA PHE A 75 -6.43 16.71 32.86
C PHE A 75 -5.61 17.41 33.95
N ILE A 76 -4.89 16.61 34.75
CA ILE A 76 -3.95 17.13 35.75
C ILE A 76 -2.59 17.33 35.07
N SER A 77 -2.08 18.56 35.13
CA SER A 77 -0.79 18.93 34.54
C SER A 77 0.35 18.09 35.12
N ASN A 78 1.17 17.51 34.25
CA ASN A 78 2.36 16.72 34.59
C ASN A 78 3.30 16.70 33.37
N ALA A 79 4.59 16.42 33.60
CA ALA A 79 5.60 16.21 32.57
C ALA A 79 5.30 15.01 31.67
N GLU A 80 4.63 13.98 32.19
CA GLU A 80 4.16 12.83 31.43
C GLU A 80 2.68 12.56 31.74
N ILE A 81 1.89 12.43 30.68
CA ILE A 81 0.44 12.30 30.78
C ILE A 81 -0.03 11.09 29.97
N SER A 82 -0.71 10.16 30.65
CA SER A 82 -1.45 9.06 30.03
C SER A 82 -2.94 9.31 30.24
N LEU A 83 -3.70 9.45 29.13
CA LEU A 83 -5.12 9.74 29.18
C LEU A 83 -5.91 8.76 28.33
N THR A 84 -7.06 8.35 28.87
CA THR A 84 -8.13 7.71 28.12
C THR A 84 -9.29 8.69 28.06
N LYS A 85 -9.61 9.20 26.87
CA LYS A 85 -10.71 10.14 26.65
C LYS A 85 -11.58 9.67 25.50
N THR A 86 -12.89 9.87 25.63
CA THR A 86 -13.85 9.64 24.56
C THR A 86 -13.99 10.93 23.75
N ILE A 87 -13.85 10.81 22.43
CA ILE A 87 -14.06 11.92 21.49
C ILE A 87 -15.41 11.70 20.80
N LYS A 88 -16.28 12.71 20.86
CA LYS A 88 -17.54 12.71 20.11
C LYS A 88 -17.22 12.90 18.61
N VAL A 89 -17.75 12.00 17.79
CA VAL A 89 -17.59 12.03 16.31
C VAL A 89 -18.93 12.12 15.58
N SER A 90 -20.04 12.34 16.31
CA SER A 90 -21.38 12.41 15.72
C SER A 90 -21.58 13.57 14.76
N ASP A 91 -20.71 14.58 14.82
CA ASP A 91 -20.78 15.80 14.03
C ASP A 91 -19.88 15.68 12.77
N LEU A 92 -19.25 14.52 12.58
CA LEU A 92 -18.51 14.16 11.37
C LEU A 92 -19.42 13.37 10.44
N ASP A 93 -19.30 13.66 9.15
CA ASP A 93 -19.97 12.87 8.11
C ASP A 93 -19.45 11.42 8.10
N GLN A 94 -20.19 10.52 7.44
CA GLN A 94 -19.67 9.18 7.16
C GLN A 94 -18.50 9.29 6.17
N GLY A 95 -17.40 8.61 6.47
CA GLY A 95 -16.25 8.59 5.57
C GLY A 95 -14.91 8.61 6.29
N LEU A 96 -13.86 8.91 5.52
CA LEU A 96 -12.50 9.00 6.02
C LEU A 96 -12.25 10.40 6.55
N HIS A 97 -11.83 10.48 7.80
CA HIS A 97 -11.39 11.70 8.47
C HIS A 97 -9.97 11.52 9.00
N ARG A 98 -9.33 12.63 9.38
CA ARG A 98 -8.04 12.63 10.06
C ARG A 98 -8.16 13.41 11.36
N LEU A 99 -7.95 12.72 12.49
CA LEU A 99 -7.80 13.31 13.80
C LEU A 99 -6.38 13.83 13.96
N TYR A 100 -6.24 15.11 14.30
CA TYR A 100 -4.98 15.72 14.69
C TYR A 100 -4.99 15.98 16.19
N ILE A 101 -3.87 15.74 16.86
CA ILE A 101 -3.67 16.02 18.28
C ILE A 101 -2.33 16.72 18.45
N ARG A 102 -2.28 17.79 19.23
CA ARG A 102 -1.04 18.42 19.68
C ARG A 102 -1.13 18.82 21.15
N VAL A 103 0.03 18.95 21.76
CA VAL A 103 0.18 19.30 23.17
C VAL A 103 0.94 20.61 23.31
N GLN A 104 0.57 21.42 24.28
CA GLN A 104 1.26 22.63 24.67
C GLN A 104 1.84 22.43 26.06
N ASP A 105 3.08 22.86 26.27
CA ASP A 105 3.70 22.85 27.58
C ASP A 105 3.46 24.14 28.38
N GLU A 106 3.95 24.17 29.63
CA GLU A 106 3.85 25.34 30.52
C GLU A 106 4.68 26.55 30.06
N THR A 107 5.57 26.40 29.08
CA THR A 107 6.28 27.51 28.41
C THR A 107 5.50 28.10 27.23
N ASP A 108 4.25 27.66 27.05
CA ASP A 108 3.38 28.00 25.93
C ASP A 108 3.87 27.50 24.55
N THR A 109 4.79 26.55 24.54
CA THR A 109 5.32 25.93 23.31
C THR A 109 4.47 24.74 22.87
N TRP A 110 4.07 24.71 21.59
CA TRP A 110 3.36 23.57 21.02
C TRP A 110 4.32 22.51 20.48
N GLY A 111 4.08 21.26 20.87
CA GLY A 111 4.78 20.10 20.34
C GLY A 111 4.33 19.71 18.92
N ILE A 112 4.95 18.64 18.40
CA ILE A 112 4.63 18.08 17.09
C ILE A 112 3.16 17.64 17.04
N VAL A 113 2.48 17.93 15.94
CA VAL A 113 1.13 17.45 15.67
C VAL A 113 1.17 15.97 15.29
N GLN A 114 0.49 15.14 16.06
CA GLN A 114 0.20 13.76 15.67
C GLN A 114 -1.06 13.73 14.81
N SER A 115 -1.06 12.90 13.76
CA SER A 115 -2.25 12.69 12.93
C SER A 115 -2.60 11.22 12.82
N ILE A 116 -3.90 10.92 12.91
CA ILE A 116 -4.46 9.57 12.97
C ILE A 116 -5.63 9.50 11.99
N PRO A 117 -5.61 8.62 10.97
CA PRO A 117 -6.78 8.40 10.12
C PRO A 117 -7.86 7.69 10.93
N ILE A 118 -9.11 8.14 10.79
CA ILE A 118 -10.28 7.49 11.36
C ILE A 118 -11.32 7.30 10.27
N PHE A 119 -12.10 6.23 10.34
CA PHE A 119 -13.19 5.99 9.39
C PHE A 119 -14.50 5.96 10.17
N ILE A 120 -15.37 6.92 9.89
CA ILE A 120 -16.70 7.01 10.48
C ILE A 120 -17.63 6.15 9.64
N THR A 121 -18.09 5.05 10.22
CA THR A 121 -19.10 4.15 9.64
C THR A 121 -20.44 4.38 10.31
N GLN A 122 -21.52 4.23 9.55
CA GLN A 122 -22.83 4.06 10.16
C GLN A 122 -22.88 2.70 10.88
N GLN A 123 -23.32 2.69 12.14
CA GLN A 123 -23.59 1.44 12.85
C GLN A 123 -24.80 0.78 12.20
N LEU A 124 -24.57 -0.35 11.51
CA LEU A 124 -25.61 -1.10 10.83
C LEU A 124 -26.45 -1.86 11.86
N LEU A 125 -27.65 -1.37 12.15
CA LEU A 125 -28.71 -2.18 12.78
C LEU A 125 -29.43 -2.97 11.68
N HIS A 126 -28.79 -3.96 11.07
CA HIS A 126 -29.44 -4.80 10.05
C HIS A 126 -29.10 -6.29 10.26
N ASN A 127 -30.11 -7.15 10.09
CA ASN A 127 -29.99 -8.59 10.25
C ASN A 127 -28.99 -9.17 9.22
N SER A 128 -28.12 -10.06 9.68
CA SER A 128 -26.95 -10.60 8.96
C SER A 128 -27.23 -11.24 7.60
N GLU A 129 -28.47 -11.62 7.30
CA GLU A 129 -28.86 -12.25 6.03
C GLU A 129 -28.90 -11.26 4.84
N GLN A 130 -29.09 -9.95 5.07
CA GLN A 130 -29.15 -8.97 3.98
C GLN A 130 -27.77 -8.56 3.44
N LEU A 131 -26.70 -8.67 4.23
CA LEU A 131 -25.34 -8.30 3.79
C LEU A 131 -24.76 -9.28 2.76
N ILE A 132 -25.19 -10.54 2.78
CA ILE A 132 -24.64 -11.62 1.94
C ILE A 132 -25.01 -11.42 0.45
N ASN A 133 -26.06 -10.65 0.18
CA ASN A 133 -26.57 -10.36 -1.17
C ASN A 133 -26.42 -8.88 -1.59
N ALA A 134 -25.69 -8.08 -0.82
CA ALA A 134 -25.47 -6.68 -1.18
C ALA A 134 -24.69 -6.60 -2.50
N LYS A 135 -25.22 -5.89 -3.48
CA LYS A 135 -24.55 -5.61 -4.75
C LYS A 135 -23.97 -4.21 -4.72
N ILE A 136 -22.77 -4.04 -5.26
CA ILE A 136 -22.16 -2.75 -5.50
C ILE A 136 -22.89 -2.10 -6.67
N THR A 137 -23.43 -0.91 -6.47
CA THR A 137 -24.21 -0.15 -7.46
C THR A 137 -23.50 1.11 -7.93
N GLU A 138 -22.59 1.65 -7.13
CA GLU A 138 -21.85 2.87 -7.43
C GLU A 138 -20.41 2.77 -6.91
N MET A 139 -19.47 3.37 -7.63
CA MET A 139 -18.09 3.50 -7.19
C MET A 139 -17.59 4.88 -7.57
N GLU A 140 -16.96 5.57 -6.64
CA GLU A 140 -16.39 6.88 -6.87
C GLU A 140 -14.94 6.96 -6.39
N TYR A 141 -14.18 7.86 -7.03
CA TYR A 141 -12.80 8.13 -6.71
C TYR A 141 -12.49 9.64 -6.62
N PHE A 142 -11.47 9.97 -5.84
CA PHE A 142 -11.00 11.34 -5.66
C PHE A 142 -9.51 11.35 -5.29
N PHE A 143 -8.87 12.52 -5.40
CA PHE A 143 -7.43 12.69 -5.14
C PHE A 143 -7.18 13.64 -3.98
N ASP A 144 -6.20 13.28 -3.15
CA ASP A 144 -5.56 14.06 -2.08
C ASP A 144 -6.44 14.50 -0.91
N HIS A 145 -7.59 15.10 -1.20
CA HIS A 145 -8.57 15.60 -0.23
C HIS A 145 -9.83 14.74 -0.23
N ALA A 146 -10.40 14.52 0.95
CA ALA A 146 -11.68 13.83 1.08
C ALA A 146 -12.80 14.64 0.41
N THR A 147 -13.70 13.94 -0.27
CA THR A 147 -14.89 14.54 -0.86
C THR A 147 -16.14 14.00 -0.16
N ALA A 148 -17.17 14.84 -0.03
CA ALA A 148 -18.50 14.42 0.41
C ALA A 148 -19.02 13.25 -0.43
N LEU A 149 -19.91 12.43 0.14
CA LEU A 149 -20.51 11.26 -0.51
C LEU A 149 -21.19 11.64 -1.84
N SER A 150 -21.00 10.82 -2.88
CA SER A 150 -21.58 11.05 -4.22
C SER A 150 -21.16 12.37 -4.88
N LYS A 151 -19.98 12.91 -4.53
CA LYS A 151 -19.38 14.10 -5.14
C LYS A 151 -18.01 13.83 -5.76
N GLY A 152 -17.52 12.60 -5.70
CA GLY A 152 -16.32 12.16 -6.39
C GLY A 152 -16.55 11.94 -7.88
N ASN A 153 -15.52 11.45 -8.57
CA ASN A 153 -15.62 11.02 -9.96
C ASN A 153 -16.15 9.58 -9.99
N HIS A 154 -17.17 9.30 -10.81
CA HIS A 154 -17.81 7.99 -10.84
C HIS A 154 -17.20 7.05 -11.88
N LEU A 155 -17.19 5.76 -11.56
CA LEU A 155 -16.82 4.67 -12.48
C LEU A 155 -18.08 3.95 -12.96
N SER A 156 -18.16 3.68 -14.28
CA SER A 156 -19.25 2.90 -14.86
C SER A 156 -18.93 1.40 -14.90
N PHE A 157 -19.82 0.58 -14.36
CA PHE A 157 -19.73 -0.89 -14.33
C PHE A 157 -21.13 -1.50 -14.15
N ALA A 158 -21.26 -2.81 -14.41
CA ALA A 158 -22.48 -3.56 -14.11
C ALA A 158 -22.51 -3.94 -12.63
N SER A 159 -23.66 -3.74 -11.97
CA SER A 159 -23.79 -4.00 -10.54
C SER A 159 -23.61 -5.49 -10.19
N ASP A 160 -22.74 -5.77 -9.22
CA ASP A 160 -22.45 -7.13 -8.76
C ASP A 160 -22.04 -7.16 -7.28
N ASN A 161 -22.07 -8.34 -6.65
CA ASN A 161 -21.62 -8.53 -5.26
C ASN A 161 -20.09 -8.60 -5.13
N LEU A 162 -19.38 -8.98 -6.19
CA LEU A 162 -17.92 -9.00 -6.28
C LEU A 162 -17.48 -8.43 -7.62
N LEU A 163 -16.67 -7.38 -7.59
CA LEU A 163 -16.21 -6.68 -8.79
C LEU A 163 -14.69 -6.74 -8.92
N SER A 164 -14.23 -7.09 -10.12
CA SER A 164 -12.86 -6.88 -10.58
C SER A 164 -12.90 -5.91 -11.75
N LEU A 165 -12.38 -4.70 -11.55
CA LEU A 165 -12.46 -3.61 -12.53
C LEU A 165 -11.06 -3.27 -13.05
N ASN A 166 -10.92 -3.26 -14.38
CA ASN A 166 -9.78 -2.66 -15.07
C ASN A 166 -10.26 -1.40 -15.80
N LYS A 167 -10.16 -0.24 -15.13
CA LYS A 167 -10.62 1.05 -15.63
C LYS A 167 -9.47 2.04 -15.65
N LYS A 168 -9.39 2.82 -16.74
CA LYS A 168 -8.49 3.98 -16.81
C LYS A 168 -9.07 5.11 -15.97
N ILE A 169 -8.21 5.74 -15.18
CA ILE A 169 -8.53 6.91 -14.37
C ILE A 169 -7.85 8.12 -15.00
N ASP A 170 -8.60 9.20 -15.20
CA ASP A 170 -8.06 10.46 -15.71
C ASP A 170 -7.24 11.16 -14.62
N ILE A 171 -5.99 11.47 -14.94
CA ILE A 171 -5.02 12.15 -14.07
C ILE A 171 -4.58 13.49 -14.65
N SER A 172 -5.17 13.95 -15.75
CA SER A 172 -4.75 15.15 -16.50
C SER A 172 -4.77 16.44 -15.68
N LYS A 173 -5.56 16.48 -14.61
CA LYS A 173 -5.67 17.65 -13.70
C LYS A 173 -4.70 17.58 -12.52
N LEU A 174 -3.91 16.52 -12.39
CA LEU A 174 -2.91 16.39 -11.32
C LEU A 174 -1.58 16.97 -11.77
N SER A 175 -0.95 17.73 -10.89
CA SER A 175 0.42 18.20 -11.07
C SER A 175 1.42 17.04 -10.99
N PRO A 176 2.66 17.20 -11.49
CA PRO A 176 3.74 16.30 -11.14
C PRO A 176 3.96 16.26 -9.61
N GLY A 177 4.19 15.08 -9.06
CA GLY A 177 4.43 14.88 -7.64
C GLY A 177 3.76 13.64 -7.06
N LEU A 178 3.84 13.53 -5.73
CA LEU A 178 3.17 12.47 -4.98
C LEU A 178 1.72 12.88 -4.71
N HIS A 179 0.78 12.05 -5.14
CA HIS A 179 -0.64 12.18 -4.89
C HIS A 179 -1.17 10.93 -4.19
N ARG A 180 -2.41 10.99 -3.70
CA ARG A 180 -3.11 9.84 -3.14
C ARG A 180 -4.47 9.67 -3.79
N LEU A 181 -4.68 8.53 -4.44
CA LEU A 181 -5.97 8.11 -4.95
C LEU A 181 -6.78 7.49 -3.81
N TYR A 182 -8.04 7.88 -3.71
CA TYR A 182 -9.04 7.26 -2.84
C TYR A 182 -10.17 6.70 -3.68
N ILE A 183 -10.68 5.53 -3.31
CA ILE A 183 -11.82 4.86 -3.96
C ILE A 183 -12.77 4.38 -2.87
N ARG A 184 -14.06 4.58 -3.06
CA ARG A 184 -15.11 3.94 -2.26
C ARG A 184 -16.24 3.43 -3.14
N ALA A 185 -16.98 2.46 -2.63
CA ALA A 185 -18.08 1.80 -3.31
C ALA A 185 -19.36 1.90 -2.47
N LYS A 186 -20.50 2.00 -3.12
CA LYS A 186 -21.83 2.05 -2.53
C LYS A 186 -22.59 0.80 -2.91
N ASN A 187 -23.32 0.22 -1.97
CA ASN A 187 -24.18 -0.92 -2.25
C ASN A 187 -25.61 -0.49 -2.64
N ASN A 188 -26.44 -1.47 -3.02
CA ASN A 188 -27.85 -1.30 -3.36
C ASN A 188 -28.77 -0.90 -2.18
N PHE A 189 -28.23 -0.78 -0.96
CA PHE A 189 -28.92 -0.24 0.21
C PHE A 189 -28.53 1.21 0.51
N ASP A 190 -27.92 1.87 -0.47
CA ASP A 190 -27.39 3.23 -0.38
C ASP A 190 -26.26 3.44 0.64
N GLN A 191 -25.54 2.37 1.02
CA GLN A 191 -24.47 2.43 2.01
C GLN A 191 -23.10 2.44 1.36
N TRP A 192 -22.27 3.41 1.74
CA TRP A 192 -20.87 3.48 1.34
C TRP A 192 -19.99 2.57 2.20
N GLY A 193 -19.15 1.78 1.54
CA GLY A 193 -18.11 0.97 2.16
C GLY A 193 -16.88 1.78 2.55
N ILE A 194 -15.86 1.06 3.04
CA ILE A 194 -14.59 1.66 3.47
C ILE A 194 -13.87 2.28 2.27
N VAL A 195 -13.34 3.49 2.47
CA VAL A 195 -12.46 4.13 1.49
C VAL A 195 -11.12 3.40 1.44
N GLN A 196 -10.78 2.86 0.28
CA GLN A 196 -9.43 2.38 -0.01
C GLN A 196 -8.57 3.52 -0.53
N SER A 197 -7.27 3.51 -0.20
CA SER A 197 -6.34 4.53 -0.70
C SER A 197 -5.06 3.92 -1.24
N LYS A 198 -4.51 4.52 -2.29
CA LYS A 198 -3.25 4.12 -2.91
C LYS A 198 -2.41 5.38 -3.22
N PRO A 199 -1.14 5.44 -2.79
CA PRO A 199 -0.25 6.49 -3.23
C PRO A 199 0.04 6.32 -4.73
N ILE A 200 0.06 7.43 -5.46
CA ILE A 200 0.44 7.47 -6.86
C ILE A 200 1.49 8.56 -7.04
N TYR A 201 2.45 8.33 -7.94
CA TYR A 201 3.46 9.33 -8.27
C TYR A 201 3.26 9.74 -9.73
N ILE A 202 2.91 11.00 -9.95
CA ILE A 202 2.80 11.59 -11.28
C ILE A 202 4.17 12.16 -11.62
N LYS A 203 4.86 11.54 -12.57
CA LYS A 203 6.14 12.07 -13.06
C LYS A 203 5.85 13.28 -13.96
N ALA A 204 6.67 14.32 -13.85
CA ALA A 204 6.64 15.38 -14.85
C ALA A 204 6.93 14.78 -16.22
N ILE A 205 6.06 15.08 -17.19
CA ILE A 205 6.39 14.89 -18.59
C ILE A 205 7.40 15.99 -18.90
N ASP A 206 8.63 15.57 -19.14
CA ASP A 206 9.65 16.46 -19.66
C ASP A 206 9.55 16.36 -21.18
N ASP A 207 8.95 17.37 -21.81
CA ASP A 207 8.77 17.43 -23.28
C ASP A 207 10.12 17.46 -24.04
N THR A 208 11.26 17.50 -23.33
CA THR A 208 12.59 17.33 -23.92
C THR A 208 13.04 15.87 -24.01
N LEU A 209 12.26 14.91 -23.48
CA LEU A 209 12.59 13.49 -23.57
C LEU A 209 12.45 13.00 -25.01
N ILE A 210 13.54 12.42 -25.51
CA ILE A 210 13.63 11.86 -26.86
C ILE A 210 12.81 10.57 -26.90
N ASP A 211 12.02 10.40 -27.96
CA ASP A 211 11.22 9.20 -28.18
C ASP A 211 12.08 7.93 -28.18
N ILE A 212 11.58 6.87 -27.56
CA ILE A 212 12.13 5.53 -27.66
C ILE A 212 11.64 4.95 -29.00
N THR A 213 12.58 4.53 -29.86
CA THR A 213 12.27 4.01 -31.19
C THR A 213 12.45 2.50 -31.30
N GLU A 214 13.31 1.91 -30.46
CA GLU A 214 13.52 0.46 -30.42
C GLU A 214 13.69 -0.03 -28.98
N ILE A 215 13.20 -1.24 -28.69
CA ILE A 215 13.43 -1.95 -27.44
C ILE A 215 13.81 -3.37 -27.81
N GLU A 216 14.93 -3.87 -27.27
CA GLU A 216 15.37 -5.23 -27.47
C GLU A 216 15.64 -5.95 -26.15
N TYR A 217 15.43 -7.25 -26.16
CA TYR A 217 15.72 -8.15 -25.04
C TYR A 217 16.60 -9.32 -25.49
N PHE A 218 17.32 -9.91 -24.55
CA PHE A 218 18.13 -11.11 -24.77
C PHE A 218 18.33 -11.87 -23.46
N PHE A 219 18.68 -13.16 -23.57
CA PHE A 219 18.90 -14.03 -22.42
C PHE A 219 20.39 -14.35 -22.27
N ASN A 220 20.89 -14.24 -21.04
CA ASN A 220 22.22 -14.65 -20.56
C ASN A 220 23.43 -13.93 -21.17
N THR A 221 23.50 -13.82 -22.50
CA THR A 221 24.63 -13.27 -23.25
C THR A 221 24.18 -12.09 -24.09
N ASP A 222 24.87 -10.96 -23.98
CA ASP A 222 24.61 -9.79 -24.83
C ASP A 222 25.07 -10.05 -26.27
N PRO A 223 24.16 -10.03 -27.26
CA PRO A 223 24.50 -10.22 -28.67
C PRO A 223 25.14 -8.97 -29.31
N GLY A 224 25.22 -7.85 -28.58
CA GLY A 224 25.61 -6.56 -29.11
C GLY A 224 24.41 -5.75 -29.60
N TYR A 225 24.59 -4.43 -29.71
CA TYR A 225 23.53 -3.46 -30.01
C TYR A 225 22.79 -3.76 -31.33
N GLY A 226 21.47 -3.85 -31.26
CA GLY A 226 20.60 -4.10 -32.43
C GLY A 226 20.55 -5.55 -32.88
N TYR A 227 21.17 -6.48 -32.14
CA TYR A 227 21.15 -7.91 -32.41
C TYR A 227 20.33 -8.70 -31.39
N GLY A 228 19.64 -8.02 -30.46
CA GLY A 228 18.68 -8.63 -29.56
C GLY A 228 17.34 -8.91 -30.25
N GLN A 229 16.41 -9.51 -29.51
CA GLN A 229 15.05 -9.72 -29.98
C GLN A 229 14.23 -8.45 -29.75
N SER A 230 13.60 -7.93 -30.81
CA SER A 230 12.80 -6.70 -30.72
C SER A 230 11.48 -6.91 -29.99
N ILE A 231 11.04 -5.88 -29.29
CA ILE A 231 9.68 -5.77 -28.76
C ILE A 231 8.93 -4.72 -29.57
N PHE A 232 7.74 -5.06 -30.05
CA PHE A 232 6.89 -4.12 -30.80
C PHE A 232 6.10 -3.21 -29.85
N PHE A 233 6.14 -1.91 -30.11
CA PHE A 233 5.39 -0.88 -29.40
C PHE A 233 5.22 0.35 -30.30
N THR A 234 4.37 1.29 -29.89
CA THR A 234 4.27 2.60 -30.55
C THR A 234 5.32 3.54 -29.96
N SER A 235 6.18 4.12 -30.79
CA SER A 235 7.21 5.08 -30.39
C SER A 235 6.63 6.21 -29.52
N ASP A 236 7.25 6.45 -28.38
CA ASP A 236 6.87 7.48 -27.41
C ASP A 236 8.08 7.78 -26.50
N ASN A 237 8.10 8.94 -25.84
CA ASN A 237 9.13 9.30 -24.85
C ASN A 237 9.01 8.49 -23.55
N TYR A 238 7.88 7.79 -23.37
CA TYR A 238 7.65 6.82 -22.32
C TYR A 238 6.81 5.66 -22.84
N VAL A 239 7.35 4.45 -22.71
CA VAL A 239 6.67 3.23 -23.17
C VAL A 239 6.52 2.28 -22.00
N HIS A 240 5.28 1.84 -21.73
CA HIS A 240 4.98 0.75 -20.81
C HIS A 240 4.65 -0.51 -21.61
N ILE A 241 5.40 -1.58 -21.38
CA ILE A 241 5.28 -2.83 -22.14
C ILE A 241 4.89 -3.97 -21.20
N GLU A 242 3.77 -4.61 -21.51
CA GLU A 242 3.37 -5.88 -20.91
C GLU A 242 3.28 -6.93 -22.02
N THR A 243 4.27 -7.83 -22.08
CA THR A 243 4.35 -8.86 -23.10
C THR A 243 4.84 -10.18 -22.50
N ASN A 244 4.45 -11.30 -23.14
CA ASN A 244 4.98 -12.62 -22.83
C ASN A 244 6.17 -12.91 -23.73
N LEU A 245 7.26 -13.40 -23.16
CA LEU A 245 8.48 -13.73 -23.89
C LEU A 245 8.66 -15.26 -23.92
N PRO A 246 9.03 -15.84 -25.07
CA PRO A 246 9.29 -17.27 -25.18
C PRO A 246 10.53 -17.64 -24.36
N VAL A 247 10.44 -18.71 -23.56
CA VAL A 247 11.52 -19.22 -22.68
C VAL A 247 11.74 -20.73 -22.83
N ASP A 248 11.02 -21.36 -23.74
CA ASP A 248 11.06 -22.79 -24.06
C ASP A 248 12.43 -23.28 -24.56
N HIS A 249 13.22 -22.38 -25.15
CA HIS A 249 14.58 -22.64 -25.63
C HIS A 249 15.65 -22.53 -24.54
N LEU A 250 15.30 -22.15 -23.32
CA LEU A 250 16.25 -21.93 -22.23
C LEU A 250 16.38 -23.19 -21.37
N SER A 251 17.59 -23.44 -20.87
CA SER A 251 17.85 -24.58 -20.00
C SER A 251 17.26 -24.40 -18.60
N GLU A 252 17.09 -25.50 -17.87
CA GLU A 252 16.81 -25.44 -16.43
C GLU A 252 17.90 -24.68 -15.67
N GLY A 253 17.51 -24.11 -14.54
CA GLY A 253 18.37 -23.30 -13.67
C GLY A 253 18.07 -21.80 -13.73
N ILE A 254 18.98 -21.03 -13.15
CA ILE A 254 18.87 -19.56 -13.10
C ILE A 254 19.22 -18.99 -14.47
N GLN A 255 18.30 -18.21 -15.01
CA GLN A 255 18.41 -17.50 -16.28
C GLN A 255 18.38 -15.99 -16.01
N CYS A 256 19.10 -15.21 -16.82
CA CYS A 256 19.07 -13.75 -16.79
C CYS A 256 18.39 -13.23 -18.05
N ILE A 257 17.38 -12.37 -17.88
CA ILE A 257 16.84 -11.56 -18.98
C ILE A 257 17.42 -10.16 -18.90
N TYR A 258 17.81 -9.64 -20.05
CA TYR A 258 18.32 -8.28 -20.23
C TYR A 258 17.43 -7.52 -21.19
N VAL A 259 17.27 -6.22 -20.98
CA VAL A 259 16.53 -5.30 -21.85
C VAL A 259 17.33 -4.01 -22.00
N ARG A 260 17.36 -3.46 -23.21
CA ARG A 260 17.80 -2.09 -23.47
C ARG A 260 16.92 -1.43 -24.52
N ALA A 261 16.91 -0.11 -24.51
CA ALA A 261 16.11 0.72 -25.40
C ALA A 261 17.02 1.63 -26.23
N LYS A 262 16.60 1.98 -27.43
CA LYS A 262 17.27 2.94 -28.32
C LYS A 262 16.35 4.14 -28.50
N ASP A 263 16.92 5.32 -28.35
CA ASP A 263 16.21 6.57 -28.61
C ASP A 263 16.30 6.99 -30.09
N ARG A 264 15.53 8.03 -30.44
CA ARG A 264 15.48 8.61 -31.79
C ARG A 264 16.81 9.23 -32.27
N ASN A 265 17.79 9.44 -31.37
CA ASN A 265 19.14 9.87 -31.73
C ASN A 265 20.10 8.70 -31.96
N ASP A 266 19.56 7.49 -32.09
CA ASP A 266 20.30 6.24 -32.24
C ASP A 266 21.18 5.88 -31.03
N MET A 267 20.88 6.43 -29.85
CA MET A 267 21.62 6.14 -28.62
C MET A 267 20.96 5.00 -27.85
N TRP A 268 21.75 3.97 -27.53
CA TRP A 268 21.29 2.85 -26.70
C TRP A 268 21.42 3.18 -25.21
N SER A 269 20.40 2.78 -24.44
CA SER A 269 20.43 2.82 -22.99
C SER A 269 21.45 1.83 -22.43
N PRO A 270 21.91 2.04 -21.18
CA PRO A 270 22.48 0.95 -20.39
C PRO A 270 21.50 -0.22 -20.29
N ILE A 271 22.04 -1.41 -20.14
CA ILE A 271 21.25 -2.62 -19.99
C ILE A 271 20.60 -2.67 -18.61
N LYS A 272 19.33 -3.06 -18.57
CA LYS A 272 18.63 -3.48 -17.35
C LYS A 272 18.44 -4.99 -17.38
N TYR A 273 18.45 -5.63 -16.21
CA TYR A 273 18.32 -7.08 -16.15
C TYR A 273 17.50 -7.56 -14.95
N SER A 274 17.00 -8.78 -15.07
CA SER A 274 16.34 -9.52 -13.99
C SER A 274 16.69 -10.99 -14.12
N ASN A 275 16.63 -11.72 -13.00
CA ASN A 275 16.89 -13.15 -12.97
C ASN A 275 15.59 -13.90 -12.73
N PHE A 276 15.47 -15.08 -13.34
CA PHE A 276 14.37 -16.00 -13.12
C PHE A 276 14.90 -17.44 -13.11
N THR A 277 14.09 -18.41 -12.70
CA THR A 277 14.49 -19.82 -12.65
C THR A 277 13.56 -20.64 -13.52
N ILE A 278 14.12 -21.47 -14.38
CA ILE A 278 13.41 -22.50 -15.12
C ILE A 278 13.60 -23.83 -14.38
N SER A 279 12.51 -24.49 -14.05
CA SER A 279 12.53 -25.81 -13.40
C SER A 279 11.52 -26.72 -14.09
N ASN A 280 11.97 -27.86 -14.61
CA ASN A 280 11.07 -28.90 -15.11
C ASN A 280 10.75 -29.86 -13.96
N GLY A 281 9.82 -29.45 -13.09
CA GLY A 281 9.20 -30.34 -12.13
C GLY A 281 7.72 -30.59 -12.48
N PRO A 282 7.12 -31.74 -12.13
CA PRO A 282 5.68 -31.84 -12.12
C PRO A 282 5.12 -30.74 -11.23
N ASN A 283 4.25 -29.89 -11.78
CA ASN A 283 3.52 -28.91 -10.99
C ASN A 283 2.62 -29.67 -10.02
N ILE A 284 3.04 -29.82 -8.77
CA ILE A 284 2.12 -30.15 -7.68
C ILE A 284 1.35 -28.87 -7.37
N SER A 285 0.28 -28.63 -8.13
CA SER A 285 -0.71 -27.63 -7.75
C SER A 285 -1.51 -28.21 -6.59
N PHE A 286 -1.16 -27.82 -5.37
CA PHE A 286 -2.13 -27.89 -4.27
C PHE A 286 -3.25 -26.92 -4.63
N ILE A 287 -4.35 -27.44 -5.15
CA ILE A 287 -5.63 -26.80 -4.92
C ILE A 287 -5.96 -27.18 -3.48
N PRO A 288 -5.89 -26.26 -2.50
CA PRO A 288 -6.64 -26.50 -1.28
C PRO A 288 -8.10 -26.47 -1.73
N ASP A 289 -8.64 -27.63 -2.07
CA ASP A 289 -10.07 -27.78 -2.04
C ASP A 289 -10.45 -27.44 -0.61
N GLN A 290 -11.37 -26.50 -0.42
CA GLN A 290 -11.94 -26.27 0.91
C GLN A 290 -12.81 -27.47 1.24
N THR A 291 -12.18 -28.59 1.55
CA THR A 291 -12.86 -29.74 2.11
C THR A 291 -13.13 -29.40 3.56
N VAL A 292 -14.36 -28.99 3.84
CA VAL A 292 -14.90 -29.00 5.21
C VAL A 292 -14.85 -30.45 5.67
N ILE A 293 -13.99 -30.75 6.65
CA ILE A 293 -13.91 -32.06 7.27
C ILE A 293 -14.75 -32.00 8.55
N GLU A 294 -15.91 -32.63 8.52
CA GLU A 294 -16.60 -33.04 9.75
C GLU A 294 -16.10 -34.42 10.18
N THR A 295 -16.06 -34.64 11.49
CA THR A 295 -15.36 -35.76 12.13
C THR A 295 -16.02 -37.12 11.88
N SER A 296 -15.21 -38.08 11.42
CA SER A 296 -15.14 -39.50 11.79
C SER A 296 -15.06 -40.45 10.58
N GLU A 297 -14.11 -41.38 10.68
CA GLU A 297 -13.83 -42.53 9.81
C GLU A 297 -12.84 -42.35 8.63
N SER A 298 -11.90 -43.30 8.58
CA SER A 298 -10.77 -43.37 7.66
C SER A 298 -11.19 -43.42 6.20
N HIS A 299 -10.72 -42.48 5.38
CA HIS A 299 -10.84 -42.57 3.92
C HIS A 299 -9.57 -42.11 3.22
N SER A 300 -9.17 -42.91 2.23
CA SER A 300 -7.99 -42.78 1.39
C SER A 300 -8.07 -41.56 0.46
N ILE A 301 -6.97 -40.82 0.38
CA ILE A 301 -6.80 -39.70 -0.56
C ILE A 301 -6.53 -40.27 -1.95
N HIS A 302 -7.41 -39.98 -2.90
CA HIS A 302 -7.15 -40.21 -4.32
C HIS A 302 -6.37 -39.03 -4.91
N PHE A 303 -5.28 -39.33 -5.61
CA PHE A 303 -4.57 -38.38 -6.46
C PHE A 303 -4.72 -38.81 -7.92
N THR A 304 -5.00 -37.84 -8.80
CA THR A 304 -4.94 -38.05 -10.25
C THR A 304 -3.78 -37.26 -10.81
N VAL A 305 -2.79 -37.97 -11.36
CA VAL A 305 -1.65 -37.40 -12.07
C VAL A 305 -2.07 -37.06 -13.49
N HIS A 306 -1.83 -35.83 -13.93
CA HIS A 306 -1.94 -35.45 -15.35
C HIS A 306 -0.58 -35.01 -15.88
N SER A 307 -0.25 -35.46 -17.08
CA SER A 307 0.95 -35.04 -17.80
C SER A 307 0.73 -33.69 -18.47
N GLY A 308 1.48 -32.68 -18.01
CA GLY A 308 1.84 -31.50 -18.79
C GLY A 308 0.82 -30.38 -18.83
N LEU A 309 1.19 -29.22 -18.29
CA LEU A 309 1.06 -27.88 -18.90
C LEU A 309 1.83 -26.87 -18.03
N ILE A 310 2.65 -26.06 -18.68
CA ILE A 310 3.46 -24.99 -18.09
C ILE A 310 2.51 -23.83 -17.75
N ASN A 311 2.35 -23.52 -16.46
CA ASN A 311 1.68 -22.31 -16.01
C ASN A 311 2.72 -21.30 -15.51
N VAL A 312 2.93 -20.24 -16.28
CA VAL A 312 3.65 -19.03 -15.84
C VAL A 312 2.75 -18.31 -14.84
N LYS A 313 3.10 -18.37 -13.56
CA LYS A 313 2.36 -17.73 -12.47
C LYS A 313 2.58 -16.21 -12.52
N ARG A 314 1.54 -15.45 -12.87
CA ARG A 314 1.48 -13.99 -12.68
C ARG A 314 1.40 -13.66 -11.18
N PRO A 315 2.05 -12.59 -10.69
CA PRO A 315 1.61 -11.94 -9.46
C PRO A 315 0.38 -11.07 -9.76
N SER A 316 -0.73 -11.37 -9.08
CA SER A 316 -1.88 -10.47 -8.89
C SER A 316 -1.52 -9.28 -8.01
#